data_AF-A0A7S1AD47-F1
#
_entry.id   AF-A0A7S1AD47-F1
#
_cell.length_a   1.000
_cell.length_b   1.000
_cell.length_c   1.000
_cell.angle_alpha   90.00
_cell.angle_beta   90.00
_cell.angle_gamma   90.00
#
_symmetry.space_group_name_H-M   'P 1'
#
loop_
_entity.id
_entity.type
_entity.pdbx_description
1 polymer ?
#
loop_
_entity_poly.entity_id
_entity_poly.type
_entity_poly.pdbx_seq_one_letter_code
_entity_poly.pdbx_strand_id
1 'polypeptide(L)'
;GSSPSPSSPVGRWRHNMDRASSPSRRPSGEREVARSPTLSTACHTLPGWKRDKVAWVNQDSSLTMRMRDQLLVAVFDGHGDHGQVMATRARDVMQRLVPS
;
A
#
# COMPACT_ATOMS: atom_id res chain seq x y z
N GLY A 1 44.24 -55.11 7.95
CA GLY A 1 45.67 -54.88 7.61
C GLY A 1 45.83 -55.06 6.12
N SER A 2 46.70 -54.38 5.41
CA SER A 2 47.73 -53.39 5.72
C SER A 2 48.07 -52.71 4.38
N SER A 3 48.69 -51.55 4.47
CA SER A 3 49.06 -50.60 3.41
C SER A 3 49.74 -51.17 2.15
N PRO A 4 49.87 -50.34 1.09
CA PRO A 4 51.15 -49.65 0.95
C PRO A 4 51.05 -48.17 0.52
N SER A 5 52.02 -47.37 0.98
CA SER A 5 52.41 -46.08 0.42
C SER A 5 53.14 -46.27 -0.90
N PRO A 6 53.15 -45.26 -1.80
CA PRO A 6 54.44 -44.65 -2.10
C PRO A 6 54.41 -43.13 -2.37
N SER A 7 55.43 -42.47 -1.82
CA SER A 7 56.25 -41.36 -2.35
C SER A 7 55.65 -40.37 -3.36
N SER A 8 55.74 -39.09 -2.97
CA SER A 8 55.65 -37.90 -3.84
C SER A 8 56.59 -37.94 -5.04
N PRO A 9 56.26 -37.18 -6.09
CA PRO A 9 57.26 -36.29 -6.66
C PRO A 9 56.77 -34.84 -6.82
N VAL A 10 57.67 -33.95 -6.39
CA VAL A 10 57.88 -32.54 -6.76
C VAL A 10 57.41 -32.19 -8.18
N GLY A 11 56.62 -31.12 -8.31
CA GLY A 11 56.11 -30.69 -9.61
C GLY A 11 55.55 -29.27 -9.65
N ARG A 12 56.45 -28.28 -9.55
CA ARG A 12 56.43 -27.01 -10.31
C ARG A 12 55.15 -26.16 -10.27
N TRP A 13 55.20 -25.11 -9.45
CA TRP A 13 54.40 -23.90 -9.58
C TRP A 13 54.54 -23.29 -10.98
N ARG A 14 53.44 -23.25 -11.74
CA ARG A 14 53.31 -22.36 -12.90
C ARG A 14 52.30 -21.28 -12.56
N HIS A 15 52.81 -20.06 -12.45
CA HIS A 15 52.03 -18.84 -12.49
C HIS A 15 51.20 -18.83 -13.78
N ASN A 16 49.88 -18.74 -13.63
CA ASN A 16 49.01 -18.28 -14.69
C ASN A 16 48.35 -16.99 -14.15
N MET A 17 49.08 -15.89 -14.26
CA MET A 17 48.45 -14.57 -14.26
C MET A 17 47.79 -14.33 -15.62
N ASP A 18 46.78 -13.48 -15.59
CA ASP A 18 46.17 -12.78 -16.73
C ASP A 18 45.10 -13.53 -17.53
N ARG A 19 43.96 -13.73 -16.86
CA ARG A 19 42.67 -13.47 -17.52
C ARG A 19 41.90 -12.46 -16.69
N ALA A 20 42.25 -11.18 -16.86
CA ALA A 20 41.38 -10.08 -16.51
C ALA A 20 40.05 -10.30 -17.27
N SER A 21 39.08 -10.85 -16.56
CA SER A 21 37.72 -10.95 -17.06
C SER A 21 37.21 -9.52 -17.10
N SER A 22 37.07 -8.98 -18.31
CA SER A 22 36.46 -7.68 -18.55
C SER A 22 35.20 -7.55 -17.69
N PRO A 23 35.01 -6.45 -16.95
CA PRO A 23 33.74 -6.22 -16.29
C PRO A 23 32.67 -6.18 -17.39
N SER A 24 31.88 -7.24 -17.44
CA SER A 24 30.65 -7.29 -18.22
C SER A 24 29.87 -6.04 -17.87
N ARG A 25 29.77 -5.10 -18.82
CA ARG A 25 28.91 -3.93 -18.71
C ARG A 25 27.50 -4.48 -18.50
N ARG A 26 27.06 -4.54 -17.25
CA ARG A 26 25.66 -4.78 -16.93
C ARG A 26 24.87 -3.77 -17.76
N PRO A 27 23.86 -4.21 -18.54
CA PRO A 27 22.97 -3.26 -19.22
C PRO A 27 22.51 -2.29 -18.13
N SER A 28 22.76 -1.01 -18.39
CA SER A 28 22.39 0.10 -17.53
C SER A 28 20.97 -0.15 -17.07
N GLY A 29 20.83 -0.55 -15.81
CA GLY A 29 19.55 -0.90 -15.23
C GLY A 29 18.59 0.24 -15.52
N GLU A 30 17.59 -0.05 -16.33
CA GLU A 30 16.38 0.75 -16.38
C GLU A 30 15.97 0.89 -14.92
N ARG A 31 16.12 2.09 -14.37
CA ARG A 31 15.56 2.40 -13.06
C ARG A 31 14.08 2.14 -13.22
N GLU A 32 13.63 0.99 -12.72
CA GLU A 32 12.23 0.72 -12.54
C GLU A 32 11.68 1.89 -11.75
N VAL A 33 10.97 2.78 -12.44
CA VAL A 33 10.30 3.92 -11.82
C VAL A 33 9.25 3.28 -10.94
N ALA A 34 9.58 3.09 -9.67
CA ALA A 34 8.69 2.52 -8.68
C ALA A 34 7.38 3.31 -8.74
N ARG A 35 6.33 2.68 -9.27
CA ARG A 35 5.02 3.31 -9.37
C ARG A 35 4.57 3.57 -7.94
N SER A 36 4.27 4.83 -7.64
CA SER A 36 3.68 5.17 -6.34
C SER A 36 2.38 4.37 -6.18
N PRO A 37 2.17 3.70 -5.03
CA PRO A 37 0.96 2.93 -4.81
C PRO A 37 -0.27 3.82 -4.97
N THR A 38 -1.22 3.38 -5.80
CA THR A 38 -2.49 4.08 -6.00
C THR A 38 -3.48 3.64 -4.92
N LEU A 39 -3.99 4.60 -4.15
CA LEU A 39 -5.03 4.36 -3.16
C LEU A 39 -6.41 4.53 -3.81
N SER A 40 -7.24 3.48 -3.78
CA SER A 40 -8.63 3.53 -4.23
C SER A 40 -9.59 3.42 -3.04
N THR A 41 -10.75 4.06 -3.14
CA THR A 41 -11.78 4.02 -2.08
C THR A 41 -13.16 3.88 -2.67
N ALA A 42 -14.02 3.16 -1.96
CA ALA A 42 -15.44 3.02 -2.23
C ALA A 42 -16.24 3.31 -0.95
N CYS A 43 -17.51 3.66 -1.10
CA CYS A 43 -18.44 3.87 -0.01
C CYS A 43 -19.69 3.02 -0.21
N HIS A 44 -20.15 2.38 0.86
CA HIS A 44 -21.38 1.62 0.90
C HIS A 44 -22.07 1.87 2.24
N THR A 45 -23.39 2.02 2.23
CA THR A 45 -24.20 2.16 3.44
C THR A 45 -25.57 1.53 3.22
N LEU A 46 -26.19 1.05 4.30
CA LEU A 46 -27.50 0.41 4.30
C LEU A 46 -28.39 1.09 5.35
N PRO A 47 -29.67 1.37 5.05
CA PRO A 47 -30.57 2.04 6.00
C PRO A 47 -30.81 1.25 7.29
N GLY A 48 -30.44 -0.04 7.35
CA GLY A 48 -30.82 -0.92 8.44
C GLY A 48 -32.34 -1.07 8.55
N TRP A 49 -32.79 -1.85 9.54
CA TRP A 49 -34.22 -1.98 9.85
C TRP A 49 -34.45 -1.74 11.34
N LYS A 50 -35.40 -0.88 11.67
CA LYS A 50 -35.86 -0.66 13.05
C LYS A 50 -37.31 -1.12 13.18
N ARG A 51 -37.53 -2.14 14.00
CA ARG A 51 -38.83 -2.79 14.22
C ARG A 51 -39.96 -1.79 14.47
N ASP A 52 -39.69 -0.75 15.26
CA ASP A 52 -40.71 0.21 15.70
C ASP A 52 -40.79 1.47 14.84
N LYS A 53 -39.96 1.59 13.80
CA LYS A 53 -39.94 2.75 12.88
C LYS A 53 -40.03 2.26 11.44
N VAL A 54 -41.25 2.09 10.94
CA VAL A 54 -41.53 1.69 9.55
C VAL A 54 -40.98 2.71 8.53
N ALA A 55 -40.98 3.99 8.88
CA ALA A 55 -40.40 5.07 8.07
C ALA A 55 -38.92 5.35 8.41
N TRP A 56 -38.20 4.36 8.95
CA TRP A 56 -36.77 4.53 9.24
C TRP A 56 -35.99 4.78 7.95
N VAL A 57 -35.16 5.82 7.98
CA VAL A 57 -34.27 6.21 6.89
C VAL A 57 -32.83 6.04 7.35
N ASN A 58 -31.94 5.81 6.40
CA ASN A 58 -30.51 5.85 6.69
C ASN A 58 -30.12 7.25 7.17
N GLN A 59 -29.49 7.32 8.34
CA GLN A 59 -29.04 8.57 8.93
C GLN A 59 -27.52 8.77 8.76
N ASP A 60 -26.83 7.84 8.11
CA ASP A 60 -25.43 7.94 7.77
C ASP A 60 -25.18 8.95 6.65
N SER A 61 -24.06 9.64 6.75
CA SER A 61 -23.44 10.38 5.64
C SER A 61 -21.96 10.06 5.59
N SER A 62 -21.31 10.26 4.44
CA SER A 62 -19.88 10.04 4.29
C SER A 62 -19.23 11.14 3.44
N LEU A 63 -17.94 11.36 3.68
CA LEU A 63 -17.09 12.26 2.90
C LEU A 63 -15.81 11.51 2.52
N THR A 64 -15.56 11.44 1.21
CA THR A 64 -14.27 10.99 0.67
C THR A 64 -13.70 12.14 -0.14
N MET A 65 -12.53 12.64 0.26
CA MET A 65 -11.91 13.79 -0.39
C MET A 65 -10.41 13.63 -0.52
N ARG A 66 -9.92 13.71 -1.76
CA ARG A 66 -8.50 13.72 -2.07
C ARG A 66 -7.92 15.10 -1.73
N MET A 67 -6.88 15.12 -0.90
CA MET A 67 -6.01 16.27 -0.66
C MET A 67 -4.68 16.03 -1.37
N ARG A 68 -3.72 16.97 -1.34
CA ARG A 68 -2.43 16.87 -2.08
C ARG A 68 -1.79 15.48 -1.98
N ASP A 69 -1.35 15.11 -0.77
CA ASP A 69 -0.67 13.84 -0.48
C ASP A 69 -1.46 12.97 0.49
N GLN A 70 -2.72 13.33 0.75
CA GLN A 70 -3.55 12.70 1.77
C GLN A 70 -4.93 12.34 1.20
N LEU A 71 -5.62 11.44 1.88
CA LEU A 71 -7.01 11.12 1.62
C LEU A 71 -7.79 11.27 2.91
N LEU A 72 -8.81 12.13 2.90
CA LEU A 72 -9.78 12.22 3.99
C LEU A 72 -10.92 11.25 3.71
N VAL A 73 -11.21 10.38 4.67
CA VAL A 73 -12.40 9.53 4.70
C VAL A 73 -13.08 9.74 6.05
N ALA A 74 -14.35 10.12 6.02
CA ALA A 74 -15.14 10.34 7.22
C ALA A 74 -16.54 9.74 7.07
N VAL A 75 -17.07 9.21 8.16
CA VAL A 75 -18.46 8.72 8.29
C VAL A 75 -19.12 9.52 9.40
N PHE A 76 -20.35 9.96 9.16
CA PHE A 76 -21.15 10.75 10.07
C PHE A 76 -22.42 9.94 10.39
N ASP A 77 -22.51 9.45 11.63
CA ASP A 77 -23.68 8.72 12.13
C ASP A 77 -24.69 9.72 12.72
N GLY A 78 -25.79 9.92 12.00
CA GLY A 78 -26.89 10.74 12.45
C GLY A 78 -27.77 9.99 13.45
N HIS A 79 -28.17 10.67 14.53
CA HIS A 79 -29.08 10.08 15.51
C HIS A 79 -30.32 10.97 15.76
N GLY A 80 -31.41 10.34 16.20
CA GLY A 80 -32.65 11.01 16.58
C GLY A 80 -33.50 11.42 15.39
N ASP A 81 -34.49 12.28 15.62
CA ASP A 81 -35.50 12.60 14.60
C ASP A 81 -34.94 13.42 13.44
N HIS A 82 -33.84 14.16 13.68
CA HIS A 82 -33.15 14.96 12.66
C HIS A 82 -31.77 14.39 12.29
N GLY A 83 -31.50 13.12 12.63
CA GLY A 83 -30.17 12.51 12.48
C GLY A 83 -29.59 12.65 11.08
N GLN A 84 -30.37 12.30 10.04
CA GLN A 84 -29.95 12.40 8.64
C GLN A 84 -29.55 13.84 8.23
N VAL A 85 -30.34 14.84 8.66
CA VAL A 85 -30.09 16.25 8.34
C VAL A 85 -28.81 16.72 9.04
N MET A 86 -28.62 16.34 10.30
CA MET A 86 -27.44 16.72 11.08
C MET A 86 -26.16 16.04 10.56
N ALA A 87 -26.21 14.76 10.22
CA ALA A 87 -25.08 14.05 9.61
C ALA A 87 -24.67 14.68 8.27
N THR A 88 -25.64 15.01 7.42
CA THR A 88 -25.41 15.72 6.16
C THR A 88 -24.78 17.10 6.39
N ARG A 89 -25.29 17.86 7.36
CA ARG A 89 -24.76 19.19 7.69
C ARG A 89 -23.33 19.10 8.25
N ALA A 90 -23.04 18.10 9.08
CA ALA A 90 -21.69 17.86 9.59
C ALA A 90 -20.70 17.54 8.44
N ARG A 91 -21.12 16.67 7.50
CA ARG A 91 -20.36 16.39 6.28
C ARG A 91 -20.05 17.67 5.50
N ASP A 92 -21.05 18.51 5.26
CA ASP A 92 -20.91 19.73 4.46
C ASP A 92 -19.99 20.77 5.15
N VAL A 93 -20.09 20.89 6.47
CA VAL A 93 -19.19 21.74 7.26
C VAL A 93 -17.76 21.22 7.19
N MET A 94 -17.55 19.91 7.38
CA MET A 94 -16.23 19.30 7.27
C MET A 94 -15.62 19.57 5.90
N GLN A 95 -16.38 19.36 4.82
CA GLN A 95 -15.91 19.60 3.46
C GLN A 95 -15.47 21.06 3.22
N ARG A 96 -16.13 22.03 3.86
CA ARG A 96 -15.78 23.47 3.76
C ARG A 96 -14.57 23.87 4.59
N LEU A 97 -14.31 23.18 5.70
CA LEU A 97 -13.24 23.52 6.64
C LEU A 97 -11.91 22.85 6.29
N VAL A 98 -11.93 21.77 5.50
CA VAL A 98 -10.71 21.07 5.13
C VAL A 98 -9.87 21.96 4.19
N PRO A 99 -8.58 22.17 4.50
CA PRO A 99 -7.69 22.95 3.65
C PRO A 99 -7.53 22.33 2.25
N SER A 100 -7.54 23.19 1.23
CA SER A 100 -7.27 22.85 -0.17
C SER A 100 -5.78 22.75 -0.49
#